data_AF-A0A1H9SGL6-F1
#
_entry.id   AF-A0A1H9SGL6-F1
#
_cell.length_a   1.000
_cell.length_b   1.000
_cell.length_c   1.000
_cell.angle_alpha   90.00
_cell.angle_beta   90.00
_cell.angle_gamma   90.00
#
_symmetry.space_group_name_H-M   'P 1'
#
loop_
_entity.id
_entity.type
_entity.pdbx_description
1 polymer ?
#
loop_
_entity_poly.entity_id
_entity_poly.type
_entity_poly.pdbx_seq_one_letter_code
_entity_poly.pdbx_strand_id
1 'polypeptide(L)'
;MRATWREKNARQWISELSGRIGMAGWAALAVTPALAAEVDQHAAAVRDILLLGVEGAGTVGAVVLLAAYGRGLLEDVVDGDWTPTSWLGVRLMAVCRLAHLHDVKPLTDDVHALPELT
;
A
#
# COMPACT_ATOMS: atom_id res chain seq x y z
N MET A 1 20.92 6.39 3.90
CA MET A 1 20.34 7.65 3.39
C MET A 1 19.57 8.32 4.52
N ARG A 2 19.66 9.65 4.67
CA ARG A 2 18.79 10.37 5.63
C ARG A 2 17.38 10.41 5.06
N ALA A 3 16.40 9.98 5.85
CA ALA A 3 15.00 10.05 5.43
C ALA A 3 14.59 11.49 5.14
N THR A 4 14.06 11.73 3.95
CA THR A 4 13.56 13.05 3.55
C THR A 4 12.34 13.43 4.40
N TRP A 5 12.02 14.73 4.49
CA TRP A 5 10.81 15.17 5.20
C TRP A 5 9.54 14.53 4.63
N ARG A 6 9.49 14.31 3.30
CA ARG A 6 8.39 13.65 2.60
C ARG A 6 8.22 12.19 3.04
N GLU A 7 9.29 11.42 3.10
CA GLU A 7 9.25 10.02 3.58
C GLU A 7 8.80 9.93 5.04
N LYS A 8 9.26 10.84 5.90
CA LYS A 8 8.82 10.88 7.31
C LYS A 8 7.32 11.16 7.42
N ASN A 9 6.82 12.16 6.69
CA ASN A 9 5.39 12.48 6.66
C ASN A 9 4.55 11.33 6.10
N ALA A 10 5.04 10.68 5.04
CA ALA A 10 4.38 9.53 4.44
C ALA A 10 4.29 8.34 5.42
N ARG A 11 5.39 8.01 6.11
CA ARG A 11 5.40 6.97 7.15
C ARG A 11 4.43 7.27 8.29
N GLN A 12 4.41 8.51 8.77
CA GLN A 12 3.48 8.92 9.83
C GLN A 12 2.03 8.67 9.40
N TRP A 13 1.68 9.09 8.19
CA TRP A 13 0.34 8.90 7.64
C TRP A 13 -0.02 7.42 7.44
N ILE A 14 0.92 6.61 6.91
CA ILE A 14 0.72 5.15 6.77
C ILE A 14 0.53 4.49 8.14
N SER A 15 1.26 4.93 9.16
CA SER A 15 1.12 4.43 10.53
C SER A 15 -0.25 4.77 11.12
N GLU A 16 -0.73 6.00 10.90
CA GLU A 16 -2.06 6.43 11.33
C GLU A 16 -3.16 5.63 10.61
N LEU A 17 -3.02 5.42 9.29
CA LEU A 17 -3.95 4.58 8.53
C LEU A 17 -3.97 3.13 9.05
N SER A 18 -2.80 2.54 9.31
CA SER A 18 -2.70 1.20 9.91
C SER A 18 -3.37 1.14 11.29
N GLY A 19 -3.26 2.21 12.07
CA GLY A 19 -3.98 2.38 13.34
C GLY A 19 -5.49 2.41 13.18
N ARG A 20 -6.01 3.07 12.13
CA ARG A 20 -7.45 3.11 11.80
C ARG A 20 -8.00 1.74 11.37
N ILE A 21 -7.21 0.95 10.65
CA ILE A 21 -7.55 -0.46 10.33
C ILE A 21 -7.68 -1.27 11.64
N GLY A 22 -6.78 -1.00 12.58
CA GLY A 22 -6.84 -1.52 13.94
C GLY A 22 -6.54 -3.01 14.05
N MET A 23 -6.35 -3.46 15.30
CA MET A 23 -6.00 -4.86 15.59
C MET A 23 -7.02 -5.87 15.07
N ALA A 24 -8.31 -5.53 15.09
CA ALA A 24 -9.37 -6.41 14.61
C ALA A 24 -9.27 -6.66 13.09
N GLY A 25 -8.99 -5.61 12.30
CA GLY A 25 -8.79 -5.73 10.85
C GLY A 25 -7.57 -6.58 10.50
N TRP A 26 -6.44 -6.31 11.16
CA TRP A 26 -5.21 -7.08 10.96
C TRP A 26 -5.33 -8.53 11.44
N ALA A 27 -6.03 -8.79 12.55
CA ALA A 27 -6.32 -10.14 13.01
C ALA A 27 -7.20 -10.89 12.01
N ALA A 28 -8.25 -10.25 11.48
CA ALA A 28 -9.11 -10.84 10.46
C ALA A 28 -8.30 -11.21 9.20
N LEU A 29 -7.40 -10.34 8.75
CA LEU A 29 -6.47 -10.61 7.65
C LEU A 29 -5.60 -11.84 7.93
N ALA A 30 -5.04 -11.94 9.14
CA ALA A 30 -4.14 -13.03 9.52
C ALA A 30 -4.84 -14.40 9.58
N VAL A 31 -6.12 -14.44 9.96
CA VAL A 31 -6.86 -15.71 10.14
C VAL A 31 -7.79 -16.08 8.99
N THR A 32 -7.96 -15.20 8.00
CA THR A 32 -8.91 -15.42 6.88
C THR A 32 -8.16 -15.47 5.55
N PRO A 33 -7.85 -16.68 5.02
CA PRO A 33 -7.09 -16.82 3.76
C PRO A 33 -7.73 -16.11 2.57
N ALA A 34 -9.07 -16.10 2.48
CA ALA A 34 -9.77 -15.39 1.42
C ALA A 34 -9.50 -13.88 1.46
N LEU A 35 -9.53 -13.25 2.65
CA LEU A 35 -9.21 -11.83 2.81
C LEU A 35 -7.74 -11.55 2.48
N ALA A 36 -6.83 -12.46 2.83
CA ALA A 36 -5.42 -12.34 2.46
C ALA A 36 -5.22 -12.34 0.94
N ALA A 37 -5.91 -13.23 0.22
CA ALA A 37 -5.89 -13.26 -1.24
C ALA A 37 -6.43 -11.97 -1.86
N GLU A 38 -7.53 -11.42 -1.34
CA GLU A 38 -8.07 -10.13 -1.80
C GLU A 38 -7.09 -8.98 -1.56
N VAL A 39 -6.45 -8.93 -0.38
CA VAL A 39 -5.41 -7.91 -0.11
C VAL A 39 -4.22 -8.04 -1.05
N ASP A 40 -3.79 -9.26 -1.37
CA ASP A 40 -2.70 -9.50 -2.32
C ASP A 40 -3.07 -9.06 -3.75
N GLN A 41 -4.29 -9.33 -4.20
CA GLN A 41 -4.79 -8.86 -5.50
C GLN A 41 -4.87 -7.33 -5.56
N HIS A 42 -5.40 -6.69 -4.52
CA HIS A 42 -5.42 -5.25 -4.41
C HIS A 42 -4.01 -4.65 -4.38
N ALA A 43 -3.06 -5.32 -3.72
CA ALA A 43 -1.66 -4.88 -3.69
C ALA A 43 -1.04 -4.92 -5.10
N ALA A 44 -1.25 -6.00 -5.86
CA ALA A 44 -0.82 -6.09 -7.24
C ALA A 44 -1.43 -4.96 -8.08
N ALA A 45 -2.75 -4.75 -8.01
CA ALA A 45 -3.43 -3.70 -8.75
C ALA A 45 -2.94 -2.29 -8.39
N VAL A 46 -2.67 -2.01 -7.10
CA VAL A 46 -2.13 -0.70 -6.66
C VAL A 46 -0.71 -0.50 -7.18
N ARG A 47 0.13 -1.53 -7.12
CA ARG A 47 1.49 -1.46 -7.66
C ARG A 47 1.47 -1.17 -9.16
N ASP A 48 0.63 -1.88 -9.93
CA ASP A 48 0.54 -1.71 -11.38
C ASP A 48 0.04 -0.30 -11.73
N ILE A 49 -0.98 0.21 -11.03
CA ILE A 49 -1.46 1.60 -11.19
C ILE A 49 -0.32 2.59 -10.96
N LEU A 50 0.47 2.41 -9.91
CA LEU A 50 1.54 3.34 -9.57
C LEU A 50 2.72 3.24 -10.54
N LEU A 51 3.10 2.04 -10.96
CA LEU A 51 4.22 1.83 -11.89
C LEU A 51 3.91 2.29 -13.31
N LEU A 52 2.67 2.09 -13.76
CA LEU A 52 2.25 2.43 -15.13
C LEU A 52 1.65 3.83 -15.24
N GLY A 53 1.05 4.34 -14.16
CA GLY A 53 0.32 5.60 -14.16
C GLY A 53 1.08 6.81 -13.60
N VAL A 54 2.22 6.61 -12.93
CA VAL A 54 3.02 7.70 -12.35
C VAL A 54 4.39 7.76 -13.01
N GLU A 55 4.60 8.79 -13.81
CA GLU A 55 5.89 9.06 -14.43
C GLU A 55 6.98 9.25 -13.35
N GLY A 56 8.10 8.53 -13.50
CA GLY A 56 9.21 8.59 -12.56
C GLY A 56 8.99 7.83 -11.24
N ALA A 57 7.96 6.99 -11.12
CA ALA A 57 7.69 6.19 -9.91
C ALA A 57 8.92 5.42 -9.38
N GLY A 58 9.79 4.92 -10.27
CA GLY A 58 11.02 4.22 -9.91
C GLY A 58 12.10 5.07 -9.20
N THR A 59 11.90 6.39 -9.09
CA THR A 59 12.86 7.31 -8.45
C THR A 59 12.40 7.80 -7.07
N VAL A 60 11.16 7.49 -6.69
CA VAL A 60 10.53 7.92 -5.44
C VAL A 60 10.37 6.71 -4.52
N GLY A 61 10.63 6.88 -3.22
CA GLY A 61 10.40 5.80 -2.26
C GLY A 61 8.92 5.38 -2.23
N ALA A 62 8.66 4.07 -2.25
CA ALA A 62 7.33 3.50 -2.34
C ALA A 62 6.37 4.08 -1.30
N VAL A 63 6.84 4.31 -0.07
CA VAL A 63 6.03 4.87 1.02
C VAL A 63 5.42 6.23 0.66
N VAL A 64 6.11 7.06 -0.12
CA VAL A 64 5.60 8.37 -0.54
C VAL A 64 4.49 8.22 -1.57
N LEU A 65 4.69 7.36 -2.58
CA LEU A 65 3.67 7.09 -3.61
C LEU A 65 2.42 6.45 -3.01
N LEU A 66 2.61 5.46 -2.14
CA LEU A 66 1.53 4.73 -1.47
C LEU A 66 0.75 5.62 -0.50
N ALA A 67 1.44 6.51 0.24
CA ALA A 67 0.76 7.48 1.08
C ALA A 67 -0.05 8.49 0.26
N ALA A 68 0.48 8.97 -0.87
CA ALA A 68 -0.26 9.86 -1.76
C ALA A 68 -1.48 9.17 -2.37
N TYR A 69 -1.32 7.93 -2.84
CA TYR A 69 -2.42 7.12 -3.37
C TYR A 69 -3.52 6.88 -2.33
N GLY A 70 -3.13 6.45 -1.12
CA GLY A 70 -4.08 6.21 -0.04
C GLY A 70 -4.82 7.48 0.41
N ARG A 71 -4.15 8.65 0.38
CA ARG A 71 -4.82 9.95 0.62
C ARG A 71 -5.86 10.25 -0.45
N GLY A 72 -5.53 10.04 -1.72
CA GLY A 72 -6.47 10.23 -2.82
C GLY A 72 -7.68 9.30 -2.74
N LEU A 73 -7.51 8.06 -2.27
CA LEU A 73 -8.63 7.15 -2.00
C LEU A 73 -9.58 7.65 -0.90
N LEU A 74 -9.09 8.52 -0.01
CA LEU A 74 -9.82 9.01 1.17
C LEU A 74 -10.27 10.47 1.02
N GLU A 75 -9.95 11.15 -0.08
CA GLU A 75 -10.20 12.59 -0.25
C GLU A 75 -11.69 12.96 -0.13
N ASP A 76 -12.57 12.13 -0.68
CA ASP A 76 -14.03 12.34 -0.69
C ASP A 76 -14.80 11.34 0.20
N VAL A 77 -14.10 10.61 1.07
CA VAL A 77 -14.71 9.56 1.91
C VAL A 77 -14.97 10.12 3.31
N VAL A 78 -16.21 9.99 3.80
CA VAL A 78 -16.54 10.42 5.17
C VAL A 78 -15.98 9.40 6.17
N ASP A 79 -15.50 9.89 7.31
CA ASP A 79 -15.04 9.01 8.39
C ASP A 79 -16.17 8.10 8.87
N GLY A 80 -15.98 6.78 8.72
CA GLY A 80 -16.97 5.75 9.02
C GLY A 80 -17.51 5.00 7.78
N ASP A 81 -17.27 5.52 6.57
CA ASP A 81 -17.80 4.95 5.31
C ASP A 81 -17.09 3.67 4.84
N TRP A 82 -16.04 3.24 5.55
CA TRP A 82 -15.32 2.03 5.20
C TRP A 82 -14.97 1.20 6.42
N THR A 83 -14.90 -0.12 6.19
CA THR A 83 -14.48 -1.12 7.16
C THR A 83 -13.30 -1.88 6.58
N PRO A 84 -12.46 -2.53 7.40
CA PRO A 84 -11.35 -3.34 6.88
C PRO A 84 -11.76 -4.42 5.87
N THR A 85 -13.02 -4.86 5.88
CA THR A 85 -13.54 -5.89 4.96
C THR A 85 -14.28 -5.30 3.76
N SER A 86 -14.51 -3.98 3.68
CA SER A 86 -15.04 -3.34 2.49
C SER A 86 -13.96 -3.24 1.40
N TRP A 87 -14.37 -3.10 0.14
CA TRP A 87 -13.43 -2.94 -0.98
C TRP A 87 -12.38 -1.84 -0.74
N LEU A 88 -12.80 -0.70 -0.18
CA LEU A 88 -11.89 0.40 0.15
C LEU A 88 -10.94 0.02 1.30
N GLY A 89 -11.43 -0.62 2.36
CA GLY A 89 -10.59 -1.07 3.47
C GLY A 89 -9.56 -2.12 3.07
N VAL A 90 -9.95 -3.08 2.22
CA VAL A 90 -9.03 -4.06 1.62
C VAL A 90 -7.94 -3.34 0.82
N ARG A 91 -8.31 -2.34 0.03
CA ARG A 91 -7.34 -1.54 -0.74
C ARG A 91 -6.40 -0.74 0.15
N LEU A 92 -6.89 -0.18 1.25
CA LEU A 92 -6.07 0.56 2.22
C LEU A 92 -5.14 -0.37 3.02
N MET A 93 -5.58 -1.59 3.36
CA MET A 93 -4.71 -2.62 3.95
C MET A 93 -3.58 -3.01 2.99
N ALA A 94 -3.89 -3.17 1.70
CA ALA A 94 -2.88 -3.44 0.66
C ALA A 94 -1.84 -2.31 0.57
N VAL A 95 -2.28 -1.05 0.62
CA VAL A 95 -1.40 0.13 0.65
C VAL A 95 -0.46 0.09 1.87
N CYS A 96 -0.98 -0.17 3.08
CA CYS A 96 -0.16 -0.31 4.28
C CYS A 96 0.86 -1.45 4.17
N ARG A 97 0.46 -2.61 3.63
CA ARG A 97 1.35 -3.78 3.47
C ARG A 97 2.48 -3.50 2.49
N LEU A 98 2.18 -2.92 1.33
CA LEU A 98 3.20 -2.51 0.36
C LEU A 98 4.16 -1.46 0.94
N ALA A 99 3.62 -0.49 1.68
CA ALA A 99 4.42 0.56 2.28
C ALA A 99 5.38 0.00 3.34
N HIS A 100 4.93 -0.99 4.11
CA HIS A 100 5.78 -1.70 5.07
C HIS A 100 6.87 -2.55 4.39
N LEU A 101 6.53 -3.21 3.26
CA LEU A 101 7.45 -4.09 2.54
C LEU A 101 8.57 -3.31 1.83
N HIS A 102 8.24 -2.18 1.20
CA HIS A 102 9.18 -1.43 0.36
C HIS A 102 9.78 -0.20 1.08
N ASP A 103 9.03 0.48 1.94
CA ASP A 103 9.41 1.72 2.63
C ASP A 103 10.05 2.75 1.69
N VAL A 104 11.35 3.05 1.86
CA VAL A 104 12.09 4.03 1.03
C VAL A 104 12.59 3.45 -0.29
N LYS A 105 12.52 2.12 -0.49
CA LYS A 105 12.84 1.52 -1.78
C LYS A 105 11.74 1.87 -2.77
N PRO A 106 12.05 2.18 -4.03
CA PRO A 106 11.02 2.34 -5.06
C PRO A 106 10.16 1.07 -5.19
N LEU A 107 8.93 1.26 -5.67
CA LEU A 107 8.14 0.13 -6.16
C LEU A 107 8.84 -0.45 -7.39
N THR A 108 8.83 -1.77 -7.51
CA THR A 108 9.40 -2.50 -8.62
C THR A 108 8.42 -3.57 -9.08
N ASP A 109 8.42 -3.84 -10.38
CA ASP A 109 7.75 -5.01 -10.93
C ASP A 109 8.77 -6.15 -10.96
N ASP A 110 8.95 -6.86 -9.83
CA ASP A 110 9.99 -7.89 -9.70
C ASP A 110 9.78 -9.12 -10.63
N VAL A 111 8.88 -9.03 -11.61
CA VAL A 111 8.77 -9.94 -12.76
C VAL A 111 10.08 -10.04 -13.54
N HIS A 112 10.95 -9.02 -13.51
CA HIS A 112 12.26 -9.08 -14.18
C HIS A 112 13.36 -9.87 -13.44
N ALA A 113 13.07 -10.46 -12.27
CA ALA A 113 14.04 -11.25 -11.50
C ALA A 113 13.92 -12.78 -11.69
N LEU A 114 13.08 -13.26 -12.61
CA LEU A 114 13.13 -14.67 -13.00
C LEU A 114 14.32 -14.88 -13.95
N PRO A 115 15.28 -15.77 -13.63
CA PRO A 115 16.34 -16.09 -14.57
C PRO A 115 15.73 -16.60 -15.88
N GLU A 116 16.26 -16.16 -17.02
CA GLU A 116 15.91 -16.77 -18.30
C GLU A 116 16.22 -18.27 -18.20
N LEU A 117 15.19 -19.10 -18.39
CA LEU A 117 15.35 -20.54 -18.46
C LEU A 117 16.19 -20.82 -19.72
N THR A 118 17.48 -21.07 -19.52
CA THR A 118 18.43 -21.57 -20.53
C THR A 118 18.48 -23.09 -20.47
#